data_AF-A0A2N6AAR9-F1
#
_entry.id   AF-A0A2N6AAR9-F1
#
_cell.length_a   1.000
_cell.length_b   1.000
_cell.length_c   1.000
_cell.angle_alpha   90.00
_cell.angle_beta   90.00
_cell.angle_gamma   90.00
#
_symmetry.space_group_name_H-M   'P 1'
#
loop_
_entity.id
_entity.type
_entity.pdbx_description
1 polymer ?
#
loop_
_entity_poly.entity_id
_entity_poly.type
_entity_poly.pdbx_seq_one_letter_code
_entity_poly.pdbx_strand_id
1 'polypeptide(L)'
;MENKFKNKLRELVESSNLNENKKLLWDIFLNISIADEDEAIYEAASESTENLELLTGHLRDKIWDMKENNEKAWKKLIADEEKYAHILG
;
A
#
# COMPACT_ATOMS: atom_id res chain seq x y z
N MET A 1 0.49 -6.17 19.71
CA MET A 1 -0.87 -6.53 19.26
C MET A 1 -0.81 -6.50 17.75
N GLU A 2 -0.94 -7.65 17.10
CA GLU A 2 -0.87 -7.73 15.64
C GLU A 2 -2.04 -6.94 15.06
N ASN A 3 -1.77 -6.02 14.11
CA ASN A 3 -2.83 -5.15 13.61
C ASN A 3 -3.79 -5.96 12.72
N LYS A 4 -4.93 -6.37 13.31
CA LYS A 4 -5.96 -7.20 12.68
C LYS A 4 -6.42 -6.63 11.33
N PHE A 5 -6.54 -5.31 11.22
CA PHE A 5 -6.99 -4.66 9.99
C PHE A 5 -5.94 -4.69 8.89
N LYS A 6 -4.67 -4.55 9.24
CA LYS A 6 -3.54 -4.69 8.32
C LYS A 6 -3.49 -6.06 7.66
N ASN A 7 -3.70 -7.13 8.43
CA ASN A 7 -3.73 -8.49 7.90
C ASN A 7 -4.96 -8.72 7.01
N LYS A 8 -6.14 -8.25 7.42
CA LYS A 8 -7.35 -8.33 6.59
C LYS A 8 -7.22 -7.54 5.28
N LEU A 9 -6.59 -6.37 5.33
CA LEU A 9 -6.34 -5.55 4.15
C LEU A 9 -5.36 -6.23 3.20
N ARG A 10 -4.32 -6.90 3.74
CA ARG A 10 -3.43 -7.76 2.95
C ARG A 10 -4.19 -8.89 2.25
N GLU A 11 -5.03 -9.62 2.98
CA GLU A 11 -5.85 -10.70 2.41
C GLU A 11 -6.83 -10.19 1.33
N LEU A 12 -7.45 -9.03 1.56
CA LEU A 12 -8.33 -8.38 0.58
C LEU A 12 -7.57 -8.05 -0.71
N VAL A 13 -6.39 -7.45 -0.59
CA VAL A 13 -5.54 -7.10 -1.75
C VAL A 13 -5.08 -8.36 -2.46
N GLU A 14 -4.62 -9.39 -1.74
CA GLU A 14 -4.13 -10.63 -2.33
C GLU A 14 -5.22 -11.39 -3.10
N SER A 15 -6.44 -11.42 -2.58
CA SER A 15 -7.60 -12.07 -3.20
C SER A 15 -8.27 -11.26 -4.31
N SER A 16 -7.93 -9.97 -4.45
CA SER A 16 -8.49 -9.09 -5.48
C SER A 16 -7.94 -9.36 -6.89
N ASN A 17 -8.65 -8.82 -7.88
CA ASN A 17 -8.24 -8.79 -9.30
C ASN A 17 -7.19 -7.70 -9.62
N LEU A 18 -6.59 -7.07 -8.61
CA LEU A 18 -5.49 -6.13 -8.82
C LEU A 18 -4.32 -6.87 -9.51
N ASN A 19 -3.61 -6.16 -10.39
CA ASN A 19 -2.39 -6.71 -10.96
C ASN A 19 -1.25 -6.68 -9.93
N GLU A 20 -0.15 -7.35 -10.26
CA GLU A 20 1.01 -7.50 -9.37
C GLU A 20 1.60 -6.14 -8.93
N ASN A 21 1.73 -5.18 -9.85
CA ASN A 21 2.20 -3.83 -9.53
C ASN A 21 1.30 -3.13 -8.50
N LYS A 22 -0.02 -3.22 -8.67
CA LYS A 22 -1.01 -2.66 -7.74
C LYS A 22 -0.90 -3.34 -6.37
N LYS A 23 -0.75 -4.67 -6.32
CA LYS A 23 -0.57 -5.42 -5.06
C LYS A 23 0.73 -5.02 -4.34
N LEU A 24 1.80 -4.76 -5.09
CA LEU A 24 3.06 -4.30 -4.52
C LEU A 24 2.98 -2.86 -3.97
N LEU A 25 2.18 -1.97 -4.58
CA LEU A 25 1.91 -0.65 -3.98
C LEU A 25 1.24 -0.78 -2.61
N TRP A 26 0.29 -1.72 -2.49
CA TRP A 26 -0.32 -2.04 -1.19
C TRP A 26 0.68 -2.64 -0.21
N ASP A 27 1.61 -3.48 -0.64
CA ASP A 27 2.67 -4.02 0.22
C ASP A 27 3.58 -2.91 0.77
N ILE A 28 3.97 -1.95 -0.08
CA ILE A 28 4.71 -0.74 0.33
C ILE A 28 3.90 0.05 1.35
N PHE A 29 2.62 0.33 1.05
CA PHE A 29 1.73 1.08 1.94
C PHE A 29 1.59 0.39 3.30
N LEU A 30 1.32 -0.91 3.33
CA LEU A 30 1.20 -1.68 4.55
C LEU A 30 2.53 -1.63 5.34
N ASN A 31 3.70 -1.58 4.72
CA ASN A 31 4.94 -1.47 5.47
C ASN A 31 5.14 -0.12 6.17
N ILE A 32 4.47 0.94 5.73
CA ILE A 32 4.57 2.29 6.32
C ILE A 32 3.34 2.78 7.05
N SER A 33 2.19 2.13 6.85
CA SER A 33 0.94 2.55 7.45
C SER A 33 1.05 2.50 8.97
N ILE A 34 0.54 3.56 9.61
CA ILE A 34 0.36 3.59 11.05
C ILE A 34 -0.94 2.86 11.40
N ALA A 35 -0.98 2.23 12.57
CA ALA A 35 -2.07 1.33 12.93
C ALA A 35 -3.46 1.99 12.88
N ASP A 36 -3.52 3.30 13.16
CA ASP A 36 -4.74 4.11 13.18
C ASP A 36 -5.35 4.31 11.78
N GLU A 37 -4.55 4.24 10.71
CA GLU A 37 -5.04 4.36 9.32
C GLU A 37 -5.56 3.03 8.77
N ASP A 38 -5.08 1.90 9.29
CA ASP A 38 -5.36 0.57 8.73
C ASP A 38 -6.85 0.17 8.82
N GLU A 39 -7.56 0.58 9.89
CA GLU A 39 -8.99 0.28 10.07
C GLU A 39 -9.86 1.04 9.05
N ALA A 40 -9.71 2.36 8.98
CA ALA A 40 -10.48 3.21 8.07
C ALA A 40 -10.25 2.83 6.59
N ILE A 41 -8.99 2.51 6.24
CA ILE A 41 -8.65 2.10 4.88
C ILE A 41 -9.21 0.71 4.57
N TYR A 42 -9.16 -0.22 5.52
CA TYR A 42 -9.76 -1.53 5.34
C TYR A 42 -11.26 -1.41 5.12
N GLU A 43 -11.98 -0.64 5.94
CA GLU A 43 -13.42 -0.44 5.79
C GLU A 43 -13.74 0.11 4.39
N ALA A 44 -13.13 1.23 4.01
CA ALA A 44 -13.33 1.85 2.70
C ALA A 44 -13.00 0.91 1.53
N ALA A 45 -11.88 0.19 1.60
CA ALA A 45 -11.47 -0.75 0.54
C ALA A 45 -12.39 -1.98 0.45
N SER A 46 -12.96 -2.42 1.56
CA SER A 46 -13.83 -3.60 1.62
C SER A 46 -15.27 -3.33 1.17
N GLU A 47 -15.69 -2.07 1.12
CA GLU A 47 -17.04 -1.66 0.70
C GLU A 47 -17.33 -1.98 -0.77
N SER A 48 -16.34 -1.82 -1.66
CA SER A 48 -16.51 -2.13 -3.08
C SER A 48 -15.16 -2.30 -3.79
N THR A 49 -15.19 -3.03 -4.91
CA THR A 49 -14.03 -3.14 -5.81
C THR A 49 -13.63 -1.77 -6.38
N GLU A 50 -14.60 -0.88 -6.62
CA GLU A 50 -14.34 0.48 -7.11
C GLU A 50 -13.56 1.31 -6.09
N ASN A 51 -13.93 1.23 -4.80
CA ASN A 51 -13.19 1.90 -3.73
C ASN A 51 -11.76 1.36 -3.62
N LEU A 52 -11.57 0.04 -3.70
CA LEU A 52 -10.25 -0.56 -3.72
C LEU A 52 -9.40 -0.02 -4.88
N GLU A 53 -9.97 0.12 -6.09
CA GLU A 53 -9.27 0.67 -7.24
C GLU A 53 -8.94 2.16 -7.09
N LEU A 54 -9.87 2.96 -6.57
CA LEU A 54 -9.67 4.39 -6.29
C LEU A 54 -8.56 4.60 -5.26
N LEU A 55 -8.61 3.87 -4.14
CA LEU A 55 -7.58 3.91 -3.11
C LEU A 55 -6.23 3.47 -3.66
N THR A 56 -6.20 2.44 -4.51
CA THR A 56 -4.98 2.02 -5.19
C THR A 56 -4.36 3.13 -6.05
N GLY A 57 -5.21 3.93 -6.73
CA GLY A 57 -4.77 5.11 -7.46
C GLY A 57 -4.12 6.14 -6.53
N HIS A 58 -4.78 6.49 -5.43
CA HIS A 58 -4.26 7.44 -4.45
C HIS A 58 -2.97 6.96 -3.76
N LEU A 59 -2.82 5.65 -3.52
CA LEU A 59 -1.61 5.08 -2.95
C LEU A 59 -0.39 5.31 -3.84
N ARG A 60 -0.55 5.18 -5.16
CA ARG A 60 0.53 5.46 -6.10
C ARG A 60 1.04 6.90 -5.93
N ASP A 61 0.13 7.86 -5.89
CA ASP A 61 0.48 9.27 -5.76
C ASP A 61 1.15 9.56 -4.42
N LYS A 62 0.63 8.99 -3.31
CA LYS A 62 1.22 9.13 -1.97
C LYS A 62 2.63 8.51 -1.91
N ILE A 63 2.83 7.35 -2.51
CA ILE A 63 4.13 6.67 -2.57
C ILE A 63 5.12 7.48 -3.42
N TRP A 64 4.66 8.03 -4.54
CA TRP A 64 5.48 8.86 -5.41
C TRP A 64 5.90 10.17 -4.73
N ASP A 65 4.96 10.86 -4.09
CA ASP A 65 5.23 12.05 -3.29
C ASP A 65 6.24 11.75 -2.17
N MET A 66 6.13 10.59 -1.52
CA MET A 66 7.08 10.16 -0.51
C MET A 66 8.48 9.89 -1.07
N LYS A 67 8.57 9.30 -2.26
CA LYS A 67 9.84 9.10 -2.98
C LYS A 67 10.51 10.45 -3.30
N GLU A 68 9.75 11.43 -3.77
CA GLU A 68 10.29 12.74 -4.17
C GLU A 68 10.59 13.65 -2.98
N ASN A 69 9.74 13.66 -1.97
CA ASN A 69 9.77 14.65 -0.88
C ASN A 69 10.26 14.10 0.46
N ASN A 70 10.41 12.79 0.61
CA ASN A 70 10.83 12.15 1.86
C ASN A 70 11.84 11.01 1.64
N GLU A 71 12.96 11.35 1.00
CA GLU A 71 14.04 10.43 0.64
C GLU A 71 14.54 9.55 1.82
N LYS A 72 14.52 10.07 3.05
CA LYS A 72 14.96 9.32 4.24
C LYS A 72 13.94 8.26 4.66
N ALA A 73 12.65 8.59 4.66
CA ALA A 73 11.61 7.60 4.91
C ALA A 73 11.60 6.56 3.79
N TRP A 74 11.75 7.03 2.55
CA TRP A 74 11.85 6.22 1.35
C TRP A 74 13.01 5.21 1.41
N LYS A 75 14.26 5.65 1.62
CA LYS A 75 15.44 4.77 1.73
C LYS A 75 15.35 3.71 2.81
N LYS A 76 14.62 3.99 3.90
CA LYS A 76 14.38 3.01 4.98
C LYS A 76 13.34 1.96 4.58
N LEU A 77 12.46 2.31 3.64
CA LEU A 77 11.33 1.54 3.12
C LEU A 77 11.78 0.54 2.05
N ILE A 78 12.62 0.99 1.13
CA ILE A 78 13.23 0.21 0.03
C ILE A 78 14.60 -0.35 0.45
N ALA A 79 14.79 -0.78 1.69
CA ALA A 79 15.97 -1.60 2.03
C ALA A 79 16.04 -2.88 1.15
N ASP A 80 14.90 -3.28 0.55
CA ASP A 80 14.76 -4.21 -0.59
C ASP A 80 14.48 -3.43 -1.91
N GLU A 81 15.39 -2.54 -2.34
CA GLU A 81 15.25 -1.75 -3.58
C GLU A 81 14.96 -2.64 -4.80
N GLU A 82 15.53 -3.85 -4.85
CA GLU A 82 15.36 -4.80 -5.94
C GLU A 82 13.90 -5.25 -6.12
N LYS A 83 13.15 -5.42 -5.03
CA LYS A 83 11.77 -5.92 -5.08
C LYS A 83 10.82 -4.89 -5.69
N TYR A 84 11.08 -3.60 -5.51
CA TYR A 84 10.14 -2.53 -5.91
C TYR A 84 10.63 -1.69 -7.11
N ALA A 85 11.86 -1.88 -7.57
CA ALA A 85 12.48 -1.10 -8.66
C ALA A 85 11.60 -0.99 -9.92
N HIS A 86 10.88 -2.06 -10.29
CA HIS A 86 10.07 -2.12 -11.51
C HIS A 86 8.76 -1.31 -11.46
N ILE A 87 8.33 -0.89 -10.27
CA ILE A 87 7.12 -0.09 -10.05
C ILE A 87 7.46 1.40 -9.92
N LEU A 88 8.74 1.69 -9.67
CA LEU A 88 9.26 3.00 -9.28
C LEU A 88 10.19 3.61 -10.33
N GLY A 89 10.63 2.81 -11.32
CA GLY A 89 11.32 3.27 -12.53
C GLY A 89 10.33 3.69 -13.60
#